data_AF-A0A1M3NIM3-F1
#
_entry.id   AF-A0A1M3NIM3-F1
#
_cell.length_a   1.000
_cell.length_b   1.000
_cell.length_c   1.000
_cell.angle_alpha   90.00
_cell.angle_beta   90.00
_cell.angle_gamma   90.00
#
_symmetry.space_group_name_H-M   'P 1'
#
loop_
_entity.id
_entity.type
_entity.pdbx_description
1 polymer ?
#
loop_
_entity_poly.entity_id
_entity_poly.type
_entity_poly.pdbx_seq_one_letter_code
_entity_poly.pdbx_strand_id
1 'polypeptide(L)'
;MMHLVDILEHLFGEVVGVGELRRWELQRQWRASFAPQLESWAGPLRDHCWHALSYGLVSSRRGADATDVFEEHLRPGVVLLATEEPSLAPSYRVVSTRAITYGELSEKWVGDLYLISEDWSWSFVMTHEGAALGPYFVESDLGFAGEAG
;
A
#
# COMPACT_ATOMS: atom_id res chain seq x y z
N MET A 1 -23.65 5.60 -4.65
CA MET A 1 -22.26 5.17 -4.87
C MET A 1 -21.41 6.24 -4.22
N MET A 2 -20.71 5.90 -3.14
CA MET A 2 -19.86 6.85 -2.41
C MET A 2 -18.59 7.07 -3.23
N HIS A 3 -18.14 8.31 -3.39
CA HIS A 3 -16.91 8.58 -4.16
C HIS A 3 -15.70 8.10 -3.34
N LEU A 4 -14.66 7.67 -4.05
CA LEU A 4 -13.40 7.23 -3.46
C LEU A 4 -12.88 8.21 -2.41
N VAL A 5 -12.89 9.50 -2.74
CA VAL A 5 -12.48 10.58 -1.82
C VAL A 5 -13.29 10.57 -0.53
N ASP A 6 -14.61 10.37 -0.57
CA ASP A 6 -15.45 10.33 0.64
C ASP A 6 -15.07 9.16 1.55
N ILE A 7 -14.72 8.00 0.96
CA ILE A 7 -14.24 6.83 1.70
C ILE A 7 -12.91 7.17 2.38
N LEU A 8 -12.00 7.81 1.66
CA LEU A 8 -10.69 8.19 2.18
C LEU A 8 -10.80 9.25 3.27
N GLU A 9 -11.64 10.26 3.10
CA GLU A 9 -11.88 11.30 4.11
C GLU A 9 -12.50 10.70 5.38
N HIS A 10 -13.44 9.77 5.22
CA HIS A 10 -14.04 9.09 6.37
C HIS A 10 -13.05 8.21 7.13
N LEU A 11 -12.17 7.51 6.41
CA LEU A 11 -11.19 6.59 7.00
C LEU A 11 -10.03 7.36 7.63
N PHE A 12 -9.40 8.27 6.89
CA PHE A 12 -8.12 8.88 7.23
C PHE A 12 -8.22 10.34 7.72
N GLY A 13 -9.34 11.02 7.48
CA GLY A 13 -9.52 12.43 7.82
C GLY A 13 -9.17 13.34 6.65
N GLU A 14 -8.22 14.28 6.82
CA GLU A 14 -7.92 15.26 5.77
C GLU A 14 -7.15 14.64 4.58
N VAL A 15 -7.74 14.68 3.38
CA VAL A 15 -7.08 14.28 2.13
C VAL A 15 -6.39 15.52 1.53
N VAL A 16 -5.11 15.73 1.87
CA VAL A 16 -4.34 16.87 1.36
C VAL A 16 -3.64 16.49 0.06
N GLY A 17 -4.21 16.93 -1.06
CA GLY A 17 -3.58 16.89 -2.37
C GLY A 17 -4.06 15.71 -3.23
N VAL A 18 -5.04 15.99 -4.08
CA VAL A 18 -5.33 15.20 -5.27
C VAL A 18 -4.33 15.63 -6.35
N GLY A 19 -3.08 15.22 -6.20
CA GLY A 19 -2.17 15.14 -7.33
C GLY A 19 -2.42 13.80 -8.01
N GLU A 20 -2.79 13.78 -9.29
CA GLU A 20 -2.75 12.53 -10.05
C GLU A 20 -1.31 12.01 -10.04
N LEU A 21 -0.99 11.15 -9.08
CA LEU A 21 0.23 10.36 -9.14
C LEU A 21 0.01 9.38 -10.28
N ARG A 22 0.89 9.43 -11.27
CA ARG A 22 0.81 8.52 -12.39
C ARG A 22 0.98 7.12 -11.84
N ARG A 23 -0.04 6.27 -11.98
CA ARG A 23 -0.03 4.88 -11.50
C ARG A 23 1.27 4.15 -11.86
N TRP A 24 1.78 4.36 -13.07
CA TRP A 24 3.02 3.73 -13.53
C TRP A 24 4.26 4.20 -12.75
N GLU A 25 4.28 5.44 -12.26
CA GLU A 25 5.39 6.01 -11.49
C GLU A 25 5.37 5.47 -10.06
N LEU A 26 4.21 5.46 -9.42
CA LEU A 26 3.99 4.77 -8.13
C LEU A 26 4.37 3.30 -8.23
N GLN A 27 3.90 2.60 -9.27
CA GLN A 27 4.23 1.19 -9.47
C GLN A 27 5.73 0.99 -9.65
N ARG A 28 6.40 1.85 -10.43
CA ARG A 28 7.85 1.80 -10.62
C ARG A 28 8.61 2.03 -9.31
N GLN A 29 8.22 3.03 -8.51
CA GLN A 29 8.84 3.33 -7.23
C GLN A 29 8.61 2.22 -6.21
N TRP A 30 7.40 1.63 -6.17
CA TRP A 30 7.09 0.49 -5.33
C TRP A 30 7.99 -0.70 -5.66
N ARG A 31 8.14 -1.04 -6.95
CA ARG A 31 9.02 -2.11 -7.41
C ARG A 31 10.48 -1.87 -7.00
N ALA A 32 10.96 -0.64 -7.15
CA ALA A 32 12.32 -0.27 -6.79
C ALA A 32 12.57 -0.33 -5.28
N SER A 33 11.57 -0.02 -4.46
CA SER A 33 11.71 0.08 -3.00
C SER A 33 11.55 -1.26 -2.30
N PHE A 34 10.56 -2.05 -2.72
CA PHE A 34 10.16 -3.28 -2.01
C PHE A 34 10.54 -4.56 -2.75
N ALA A 35 10.96 -4.47 -4.01
CA ALA A 35 11.36 -5.62 -4.81
C ALA A 35 12.60 -5.35 -5.70
N PRO A 36 13.66 -4.69 -5.19
CA PRO A 36 14.83 -4.31 -6.00
C PRO A 36 15.56 -5.52 -6.62
N GLN A 37 15.42 -6.70 -6.02
CA GLN A 37 15.98 -7.96 -6.51
C GLN A 37 15.28 -8.51 -7.76
N LEU A 38 14.09 -8.00 -8.12
CA LEU A 38 13.34 -8.47 -9.28
C LEU A 38 13.71 -7.69 -10.54
N GLU A 39 14.54 -8.33 -11.37
CA GLU A 39 15.02 -7.77 -12.65
C GLU A 39 13.98 -7.81 -13.77
N SER A 40 12.92 -8.62 -13.65
CA SER A 40 11.90 -8.82 -14.69
C SER A 40 10.48 -8.80 -14.14
N TRP A 41 9.63 -8.00 -14.77
CA TRP A 41 8.20 -7.84 -14.45
C TRP A 41 7.38 -8.25 -15.68
N ALA A 42 7.15 -9.56 -15.81
CA ALA A 42 6.44 -10.17 -16.94
C ALA A 42 5.21 -10.96 -16.48
N GLY A 43 4.25 -11.13 -17.39
CA GLY A 43 3.00 -11.85 -17.10
C GLY A 43 2.26 -11.23 -15.89
N PRO A 44 1.76 -12.05 -14.95
CA PRO A 44 1.02 -11.57 -13.78
C PRO A 44 1.76 -10.49 -12.97
N LEU A 45 3.08 -10.61 -12.81
CA LEU A 45 3.89 -9.63 -12.07
C LEU A 45 3.81 -8.22 -12.70
N ARG A 46 3.72 -8.14 -14.03
CA ARG A 46 3.63 -6.86 -14.73
C ARG A 46 2.34 -6.12 -14.39
N ASP A 47 1.26 -6.88 -14.24
CA ASP A 47 -0.09 -6.35 -14.16
C ASP A 47 -0.44 -5.96 -12.71
N HIS A 48 0.05 -6.73 -11.72
CA HIS A 48 -0.13 -6.47 -10.29
C HIS A 48 1.13 -6.70 -9.47
N CYS A 49 1.54 -5.69 -8.69
CA CYS A 49 2.74 -5.79 -7.86
C CYS A 49 2.61 -6.82 -6.73
N TRP A 50 1.40 -7.00 -6.17
CA TRP A 50 1.13 -7.93 -5.08
C TRP A 50 1.41 -9.38 -5.46
N HIS A 51 1.47 -9.72 -6.76
CA HIS A 51 1.89 -11.06 -7.18
C HIS A 51 3.32 -11.40 -6.73
N ALA A 52 4.22 -10.42 -6.65
CA ALA A 52 5.57 -10.63 -6.12
C ALA A 52 5.55 -11.11 -4.66
N LEU A 53 4.58 -10.62 -3.87
CA LEU A 53 4.34 -11.03 -2.49
C LEU A 53 3.71 -12.43 -2.46
N SER A 54 2.66 -12.65 -3.24
CA SER A 54 1.92 -13.93 -3.26
C SER A 54 2.77 -15.12 -3.72
N TYR A 55 3.74 -14.87 -4.61
CA TYR A 55 4.67 -15.89 -5.11
C TYR A 55 5.89 -16.07 -4.21
N GLY A 56 6.01 -15.31 -3.12
CA GLY A 56 7.14 -15.37 -2.20
C GLY A 56 8.46 -14.88 -2.80
N LEU A 57 8.40 -14.03 -3.83
CA LEU A 57 9.58 -13.45 -4.48
C LEU A 57 10.18 -12.28 -3.68
N VAL A 58 9.39 -11.74 -2.75
CA VAL A 58 9.73 -10.67 -1.83
C VAL A 58 9.39 -11.13 -0.43
N SER A 59 10.33 -10.95 0.51
CA SER A 59 10.07 -11.23 1.92
C SER A 59 8.94 -10.34 2.42
N SER A 60 7.89 -10.95 2.96
CA SER A 60 6.72 -10.22 3.43
C SER A 60 5.99 -11.01 4.51
N ARG A 61 5.28 -10.28 5.36
CA ARG A 61 4.34 -10.85 6.32
C ARG A 61 2.97 -10.95 5.66
N ARG A 62 2.13 -11.87 6.11
CA ARG A 62 0.82 -12.15 5.51
C ARG A 62 -0.26 -12.39 6.57
N GLY A 63 -1.49 -12.01 6.26
CA GLY A 63 -2.66 -12.33 7.09
C GLY A 63 -2.59 -11.60 8.43
N ALA A 64 -2.87 -12.29 9.53
CA ALA A 64 -2.87 -11.71 10.87
C ALA A 64 -1.53 -11.05 11.24
N ASP A 65 -0.40 -11.66 10.88
CA ASP A 65 0.92 -11.07 11.16
C ASP A 65 1.14 -9.77 10.37
N ALA A 66 0.61 -9.68 9.14
CA ALA A 66 0.63 -8.43 8.38
C ALA A 66 -0.26 -7.35 9.02
N THR A 67 -1.42 -7.72 9.55
CA THR A 67 -2.35 -6.78 10.17
C THR A 67 -1.82 -6.24 11.49
N ASP A 68 -1.28 -7.12 12.34
CA ASP A 68 -0.73 -6.72 13.64
C ASP A 68 0.40 -5.72 13.45
N VAL A 69 1.31 -6.00 12.52
CA VAL A 69 2.45 -5.13 12.22
C VAL A 69 2.00 -3.83 11.56
N PHE A 70 1.03 -3.87 10.65
CA PHE A 70 0.44 -2.67 10.06
C PHE A 70 -0.15 -1.75 11.13
N GLU A 71 -0.95 -2.28 12.05
CA GLU A 71 -1.59 -1.49 13.11
C GLU A 71 -0.56 -0.95 14.11
N GLU A 72 0.54 -1.68 14.33
CA GLU A 72 1.68 -1.20 15.11
C GLU A 72 2.47 -0.09 14.40
N HIS A 73 2.56 -0.09 13.07
CA HIS A 73 3.33 0.89 12.29
C HIS A 73 2.52 2.12 11.90
N LEU A 74 1.19 1.99 11.73
CA LEU A 74 0.35 3.10 11.33
C LEU A 74 0.27 4.13 12.47
N ARG A 75 0.95 5.25 12.27
CA ARG A 75 0.87 6.44 13.12
C ARG A 75 0.10 7.53 12.36
N PRO A 76 -0.52 8.48 13.08
CA PRO A 76 -0.97 9.72 12.45
C PRO A 76 0.19 10.32 11.64
N GLY A 77 -0.02 10.57 10.34
CA GLY A 77 1.05 10.86 9.40
C GLY A 77 0.59 10.72 7.94
N VAL A 78 1.49 11.00 6.99
CA VAL A 78 1.22 10.91 5.56
C VAL A 78 1.36 9.46 5.08
N VAL A 79 0.36 8.98 4.35
CA VAL A 79 0.36 7.68 3.67
C VAL A 79 0.00 7.90 2.20
N LEU A 80 0.72 7.26 1.28
CA LEU A 80 0.35 7.20 -0.12
C LEU A 80 -0.61 6.04 -0.34
N LEU A 81 -1.75 6.34 -0.96
CA LEU A 81 -2.79 5.38 -1.28
C LEU A 81 -2.79 5.16 -2.79
N ALA A 82 -2.44 3.96 -3.20
CA ALA A 82 -2.55 3.52 -4.59
C ALA A 82 -3.60 2.41 -4.70
N THR A 83 -4.41 2.51 -5.73
CA THR A 83 -5.38 1.50 -6.13
C THR A 83 -4.97 0.95 -7.49
N GLU A 84 -4.99 -0.38 -7.63
CA GLU A 84 -4.70 -1.05 -8.90
C GLU A 84 -5.96 -1.24 -9.77
N GLU A 85 -7.13 -0.80 -9.30
CA GLU A 85 -8.38 -0.75 -10.06
C GLU A 85 -8.32 0.35 -11.14
N PRO A 86 -8.30 0.01 -12.44
CA PRO A 86 -8.27 0.99 -13.53
C PRO A 86 -9.47 1.95 -13.52
N SER A 87 -10.58 1.51 -12.91
CA SER A 87 -11.81 2.30 -12.77
C SER A 87 -11.76 3.34 -11.64
N LEU A 88 -10.79 3.20 -10.72
CA LEU A 88 -10.65 3.99 -9.50
C LEU A 88 -9.43 4.92 -9.50
N ALA A 89 -8.82 5.18 -10.66
CA ALA A 89 -7.84 6.26 -10.80
C ALA A 89 -8.48 7.60 -10.38
N PRO A 90 -7.82 8.43 -9.57
CA PRO A 90 -6.37 8.48 -9.31
C PRO A 90 -5.85 7.75 -8.05
N SER A 91 -4.53 7.70 -7.90
CA SER A 91 -3.88 7.45 -6.60
C SER A 91 -3.83 8.74 -5.78
N TYR A 92 -3.85 8.63 -4.45
CA TYR A 92 -4.00 9.77 -3.55
C TYR A 92 -2.84 9.85 -2.57
N ARG A 93 -2.43 11.07 -2.23
CA ARG A 93 -1.71 11.32 -0.99
C ARG A 93 -2.74 11.59 0.10
N VAL A 94 -2.64 10.86 1.21
CA VAL A 94 -3.59 10.96 2.30
C VAL A 94 -2.83 11.30 3.57
N VAL A 95 -3.37 12.21 4.39
CA VAL A 95 -2.82 12.49 5.71
C VAL A 95 -3.74 11.84 6.72
N SER A 96 -3.26 10.75 7.33
CA SER A 96 -4.00 10.14 8.43
C SER A 96 -3.87 10.98 9.68
N THR A 97 -5.01 11.44 10.20
CA THR A 97 -5.07 12.17 11.48
C THR A 97 -5.23 11.25 12.69
N ARG A 98 -5.46 9.97 12.44
CA ARG A 98 -5.67 8.94 13.46
C ARG A 98 -5.08 7.60 13.04
N ALA A 99 -4.96 6.68 13.98
CA ALA A 99 -4.75 5.27 13.64
C ALA A 99 -6.03 4.67 13.05
N ILE A 100 -5.87 3.74 12.12
CA ILE A 100 -6.94 3.00 11.45
C ILE A 100 -6.60 1.53 11.54
N THR A 101 -7.60 0.71 11.84
CA THR A 101 -7.45 -0.74 11.91
C THR A 101 -7.68 -1.38 10.54
N TYR A 102 -7.15 -2.59 10.34
CA TYR A 102 -7.46 -3.38 9.16
C TYR A 102 -8.97 -3.67 9.05
N GLY A 103 -9.65 -3.87 10.18
CA GLY A 103 -11.10 -4.05 10.24
C GLY A 103 -11.85 -2.90 9.58
N GLU A 104 -11.56 -1.66 9.98
CA GLU A 104 -12.16 -0.46 9.39
C GLU A 104 -11.89 -0.32 7.89
N LEU A 105 -10.67 -0.65 7.44
CA LEU A 105 -10.31 -0.61 6.01
C LEU A 105 -11.10 -1.65 5.21
N SER A 106 -11.10 -2.90 5.68
CA SER A 106 -11.72 -4.04 4.98
C SER A 106 -13.24 -3.96 4.89
N GLU A 107 -13.90 -3.28 5.83
CA GLU A 107 -15.35 -3.02 5.76
C GLU A 107 -15.74 -1.99 4.69
N LYS A 108 -14.83 -1.07 4.35
CA LYS A 108 -15.10 0.06 3.46
C LYS A 108 -14.47 -0.08 2.07
N TRP A 109 -13.46 -0.94 1.93
CA TRP A 109 -12.72 -1.13 0.69
C TRP A 109 -12.93 -2.54 0.11
N VAL A 110 -13.31 -2.58 -1.17
CA VAL A 110 -13.43 -3.82 -1.93
C VAL A 110 -12.55 -3.67 -3.16
N GLY A 111 -11.34 -4.21 -3.11
CA GLY A 111 -10.36 -4.09 -4.18
C GLY A 111 -8.92 -4.21 -3.73
N ASP A 112 -8.00 -4.09 -4.69
CA ASP A 112 -6.57 -4.01 -4.41
C ASP A 112 -6.22 -2.61 -3.88
N LEU A 113 -5.59 -2.56 -2.71
CA LEU A 113 -5.19 -1.33 -2.03
C LEU A 113 -3.74 -1.42 -1.60
N TYR A 114 -2.97 -0.38 -1.89
CA TYR A 114 -1.61 -0.22 -1.43
C TYR A 114 -1.57 1.02 -0.55
N LEU A 115 -1.26 0.82 0.72
CA LEU A 115 -0.87 1.87 1.64
C LEU A 115 0.66 1.85 1.72
N ILE A 116 1.29 3.00 1.50
CA ILE A 116 2.74 3.12 1.44
C ILE A 116 3.14 4.27 2.35
N SER A 117 4.14 4.08 3.20
CA SER A 117 4.69 5.16 4.00
C SER A 117 5.29 6.25 3.10
N GLU A 118 5.25 7.51 3.53
CA GLU A 118 5.79 8.64 2.75
C GLU A 118 7.29 8.46 2.41
N ASP A 119 8.03 7.79 3.29
CA ASP A 119 9.46 7.52 3.17
C ASP A 119 9.79 6.19 2.47
N TRP A 120 8.78 5.45 2.00
CA TRP A 120 8.94 4.12 1.39
C TRP A 120 9.61 3.06 2.28
N SER A 121 9.61 3.25 3.60
CA SER A 121 10.08 2.24 4.57
C SER A 121 9.18 1.01 4.66
N TRP A 122 7.87 1.16 4.43
CA TRP A 122 6.94 0.04 4.42
C TRP A 122 5.78 0.22 3.45
N SER A 123 5.17 -0.91 3.06
CA SER A 123 3.90 -0.95 2.35
C SER A 123 3.00 -2.05 2.88
N PHE A 124 1.73 -1.69 3.09
CA PHE A 124 0.65 -2.62 3.41
C PHE A 124 -0.23 -2.79 2.17
N VAL A 125 -0.47 -4.05 1.79
CA VAL A 125 -1.17 -4.39 0.55
C VAL A 125 -2.38 -5.26 0.84
N MET A 126 -3.57 -4.75 0.55
CA MET A 126 -4.80 -5.52 0.54
C MET A 126 -5.10 -5.97 -0.88
N THR A 127 -5.62 -7.18 -1.02
CA THR A 127 -6.02 -7.75 -2.30
C THR A 127 -7.52 -7.98 -2.32
N HIS A 128 -8.15 -7.86 -3.49
CA HIS A 128 -9.55 -8.24 -3.70
C HIS A 128 -9.82 -9.73 -3.43
N GLU A 129 -8.78 -10.58 -3.43
CA GLU A 129 -8.81 -11.99 -3.06
C GLU A 129 -8.99 -12.23 -1.53
N GLY A 130 -9.03 -11.16 -0.74
CA GLY A 130 -9.25 -11.20 0.71
C GLY A 130 -8.23 -12.07 1.45
N ALA A 131 -8.69 -12.81 2.46
CA ALA A 131 -7.85 -13.67 3.29
C ALA A 131 -7.13 -14.80 2.52
N ALA A 132 -7.64 -15.16 1.33
CA ALA A 132 -7.06 -16.23 0.52
C ALA A 132 -5.70 -15.85 -0.07
N LEU A 133 -5.44 -14.55 -0.29
CA LEU A 133 -4.18 -14.03 -0.84
C LEU A 133 -3.84 -12.64 -0.28
N GLY A 134 -3.93 -12.43 1.03
CA GLY A 134 -3.54 -11.19 1.68
C GLY A 134 -4.17 -11.05 3.07
N PRO A 135 -4.08 -9.88 3.70
CA PRO A 135 -3.22 -8.76 3.31
C PRO A 135 -1.73 -9.10 3.47
N TYR A 136 -0.86 -8.24 2.94
CA TYR A 136 0.59 -8.33 3.10
C TYR A 136 1.15 -7.08 3.75
N PHE A 137 2.25 -7.25 4.48
CA PHE A 137 3.09 -6.16 4.95
C PHE A 137 4.52 -6.41 4.48
N VAL A 138 5.10 -5.42 3.81
CA VAL A 138 6.47 -5.47 3.30
C VAL A 138 7.25 -4.26 3.79
N GLU A 139 8.47 -4.50 4.24
CA GLU A 139 9.44 -3.48 4.63
C GLU A 139 10.45 -3.34 3.48
N SER A 140 10.93 -2.13 3.21
CA SER A 140 12.01 -1.98 2.24
C SER A 140 13.32 -2.45 2.85
N ASP A 141 14.06 -3.29 2.12
CA ASP A 141 15.43 -3.68 2.47
C ASP A 141 16.40 -2.49 2.37
N LEU A 142 15.95 -1.39 1.78
CA LEU A 142 16.59 -0.07 1.85
C LEU A 142 16.36 0.51 3.24
N GLY A 143 16.88 -0.17 4.28
CA GLY A 143 16.92 0.38 5.62
C GLY A 143 17.44 1.81 5.55
N PHE A 144 16.75 2.73 6.23
CA PHE A 144 17.22 4.10 6.38
C PHE A 144 18.71 4.04 6.70
N ALA A 145 19.54 4.54 5.78
CA ALA A 145 20.83 5.08 6.14
C ALA A 145 20.50 6.30 7.01
N GLY A 146 20.21 6.04 8.29
CA GLY A 146 20.16 7.07 9.30
C GLY A 146 21.49 7.79 9.19
N GLU A 147 21.43 9.08 8.87
CA GLU A 147 22.56 9.97 9.04
C GLU A 147 22.99 9.84 10.50
N ALA A 148 24.09 9.10 10.72
CA ALA A 148 24.86 9.22 11.94
C ALA A 148 25.51 10.61 11.88
N GLY A 149 25.15 11.45 12.85
CA GLY A 149 25.71 12.80 13.01
C GLY A 149 27.19 12.84 13.33
#